data_AF-A0A7S2AN26-F1
#
_entry.id   AF-A0A7S2AN26-F1
#
_cell.length_a   1.000
_cell.length_b   1.000
_cell.length_c   1.000
_cell.angle_alpha   90.00
_cell.angle_beta   90.00
_cell.angle_gamma   90.00
#
_symmetry.space_group_name_H-M   'P 1'
#
loop_
_entity.id
_entity.type
_entity.pdbx_description
1 polymer ?
#
loop_
_entity_poly.entity_id
_entity_poly.type
_entity_poly.pdbx_seq_one_letter_code
_entity_poly.pdbx_strand_id
1 'polypeptide(L)'
;MECKDSSPSRFIQDQTLRLYFRTAMHVILANTVTLLATHVAVTDDGKSLGIPSVQSGAAFRMIVNGSFLENVLNGHWDLLPGHPHPRGLQGCQFWTSWEVAFILGVNFCSAEKFRSLRPYCPTSCDCHRGMMQCPPLCPAAR
;
A
#
# COMPACT_ATOMS: atom_id res chain seq x y z
N MET A 1 -18.22 -3.11 13.79
CA MET A 1 -16.78 -3.04 13.48
C MET A 1 -16.16 -2.01 14.39
N GLU A 2 -15.16 -2.41 15.17
CA GLU A 2 -14.37 -1.51 16.01
C GLU A 2 -13.57 -0.54 15.13
N CYS A 3 -13.23 0.64 15.65
CA CYS A 3 -12.34 1.59 14.96
C CYS A 3 -10.88 1.21 15.22
N LYS A 4 -10.48 0.05 14.71
CA LYS A 4 -9.15 -0.50 14.90
C LYS A 4 -8.66 -1.13 13.60
N ASP A 5 -7.39 -0.91 13.31
CA ASP A 5 -6.71 -1.54 12.18
C ASP A 5 -6.71 -3.06 12.28
N SER A 6 -6.87 -3.70 11.13
CA SER A 6 -6.71 -5.14 10.99
C SER A 6 -5.25 -5.53 11.24
N SER A 7 -5.04 -6.69 11.88
CA SER A 7 -3.69 -7.21 12.11
C SER A 7 -2.96 -7.49 10.77
N PRO A 8 -1.62 -7.41 10.75
CA PRO A 8 -0.84 -7.78 9.56
C PRO A 8 -1.14 -9.20 9.06
N SER A 9 -1.36 -10.16 9.97
CA SER A 9 -1.71 -11.54 9.64
C SER A 9 -2.99 -11.66 8.81
N ARG A 10 -3.96 -10.75 8.99
CA ARG A 10 -5.20 -10.77 8.23
C ARG A 10 -4.96 -10.56 6.74
N PHE A 11 -4.01 -9.70 6.36
CA PHE A 11 -3.64 -9.45 4.96
C PHE A 11 -3.04 -10.69 4.28
N ILE A 12 -2.43 -11.57 5.06
CA ILE A 12 -1.81 -12.82 4.61
C ILE A 12 -2.87 -13.93 4.50
N GLN A 13 -3.78 -14.02 5.45
CA GLN A 13 -4.70 -15.16 5.60
C GLN A 13 -6.05 -14.96 4.92
N ASP A 14 -6.55 -13.72 4.84
CA ASP A 14 -7.87 -13.41 4.31
C ASP A 14 -7.86 -13.38 2.78
N GLN A 15 -8.49 -14.38 2.16
CA GLN A 15 -8.56 -14.51 0.69
C GLN A 15 -9.22 -13.31 0.01
N THR A 16 -10.19 -12.67 0.67
CA THR A 16 -10.89 -11.50 0.11
C THR A 16 -9.96 -10.30 0.05
N LEU A 17 -9.18 -10.05 1.11
CA LEU A 17 -8.15 -9.01 1.10
C LEU A 17 -7.06 -9.30 0.06
N ARG A 18 -6.58 -10.54 -0.02
CA ARG A 18 -5.59 -10.92 -1.05
C ARG A 18 -6.09 -10.64 -2.47
N LEU A 19 -7.34 -11.04 -2.78
CA LEU A 19 -7.93 -10.80 -4.10
C LEU A 19 -8.14 -9.30 -4.36
N TYR A 20 -8.53 -8.54 -3.33
CA TYR A 20 -8.62 -7.08 -3.43
C TYR A 20 -7.28 -6.47 -3.84
N PHE A 21 -6.17 -6.81 -3.17
CA PHE A 21 -4.87 -6.22 -3.51
C PHE A 21 -4.38 -6.64 -4.89
N ARG A 22 -4.61 -7.89 -5.30
CA ARG A 22 -4.28 -8.35 -6.67
C ARG A 22 -5.03 -7.55 -7.72
N THR A 23 -6.34 -7.37 -7.53
CA THR A 23 -7.17 -6.57 -8.44
C THR A 23 -6.74 -5.11 -8.44
N ALA A 24 -6.50 -4.52 -7.26
CA ALA A 24 -6.05 -3.15 -7.13
C ALA A 24 -4.71 -2.93 -7.86
N MET A 25 -3.72 -3.79 -7.64
CA MET A 25 -2.42 -3.69 -8.30
C MET A 25 -2.51 -3.83 -9.82
N HIS A 26 -3.34 -4.75 -10.34
CA HIS A 26 -3.58 -4.83 -11.77
C HIS A 26 -4.16 -3.52 -12.34
N VAL A 27 -5.14 -2.91 -11.66
CA VAL A 27 -5.73 -1.63 -12.10
C VAL A 27 -4.72 -0.49 -12.03
N ILE A 28 -3.93 -0.42 -10.95
CA ILE A 28 -2.88 0.59 -10.74
C ILE A 28 -1.84 0.51 -11.85
N LEU A 29 -1.33 -0.68 -12.14
CA LEU A 29 -0.23 -0.88 -13.10
C LEU A 29 -0.69 -0.88 -14.56
N ALA A 30 -1.98 -1.11 -14.83
CA ALA A 30 -2.55 -0.95 -16.18
C ALA A 30 -2.67 0.53 -16.59
N ASN A 31 -2.60 1.48 -15.65
CA ASN A 31 -2.65 2.90 -15.93
C ASN A 31 -1.24 3.43 -16.30
N THR A 32 -1.08 3.95 -17.51
CA THR A 32 0.22 4.42 -18.02
C THR A 32 0.79 5.61 -17.24
N VAL A 33 -0.05 6.50 -16.71
CA VAL A 33 0.37 7.64 -15.88
C VAL A 33 0.92 7.13 -14.55
N THR A 34 0.22 6.19 -13.92
CA THR A 34 0.68 5.57 -12.67
C THR A 34 1.95 4.75 -12.88
N LEU A 35 2.07 4.03 -14.00
CA LEU A 35 3.27 3.29 -14.36
C LEU A 35 4.48 4.21 -14.54
N LEU A 36 4.30 5.36 -15.19
CA LEU A 36 5.35 6.37 -15.34
C LEU A 36 5.73 6.99 -14.00
N ALA A 37 4.74 7.33 -13.16
CA ALA A 37 5.00 7.84 -11.81
C ALA A 37 5.78 6.83 -10.96
N THR A 38 5.44 5.54 -11.06
CA THR A 38 6.16 4.45 -10.39
C THR A 38 7.61 4.37 -10.87
N HIS A 39 7.84 4.51 -12.18
CA HIS A 39 9.18 4.54 -12.75
C HIS A 39 10.00 5.69 -12.15
N VAL A 40 9.49 6.92 -12.25
CA VAL A 40 10.17 8.14 -11.73
C VAL A 40 10.44 8.03 -10.23
N ALA A 41 9.45 7.61 -9.44
CA ALA A 41 9.59 7.43 -7.99
C ALA A 41 10.74 6.49 -7.61
N VAL A 42 10.95 5.44 -8.41
CA VAL A 42 11.96 4.42 -8.15
C VAL A 42 13.33 4.78 -8.75
N THR A 43 13.38 5.39 -9.94
CA THR A 43 14.63 5.71 -10.63
C THR A 43 15.25 7.02 -10.19
N ASP A 44 14.43 8.04 -10.01
CA ASP A 44 14.91 9.41 -9.83
C ASP A 44 14.90 9.75 -8.33
N ASP A 45 13.84 9.35 -7.63
CA ASP A 45 13.66 9.61 -6.20
C ASP A 45 13.98 8.41 -5.29
N GLY A 46 14.51 7.34 -5.88
CA GLY A 46 14.78 6.08 -5.17
C GLY A 46 15.64 6.27 -3.92
N LYS A 47 16.57 7.22 -3.91
CA LYS A 47 17.41 7.51 -2.73
C LYS A 47 16.60 7.90 -1.49
N SER A 48 15.50 8.66 -1.66
CA SER A 48 14.60 9.06 -0.58
C SER A 48 13.82 7.88 0.00
N LEU A 49 13.67 6.81 -0.79
CA LEU A 49 13.06 5.54 -0.41
C LEU A 49 14.09 4.50 0.07
N GLY A 50 15.37 4.87 0.15
CA GLY A 50 16.46 3.94 0.48
C GLY A 50 16.83 2.97 -0.66
N ILE A 51 16.41 3.25 -1.89
CA ILE A 51 16.74 2.48 -3.11
C ILE A 51 18.07 3.01 -3.67
N PRO A 52 19.15 2.21 -3.65
CA PRO A 52 20.38 2.59 -4.35
C PRO A 52 20.12 2.67 -5.86
N SER A 53 20.73 3.64 -6.56
CA SER A 53 20.53 3.84 -8.00
C SER A 53 20.81 2.58 -8.84
N VAL A 54 21.79 1.77 -8.41
CA VAL A 54 22.12 0.48 -9.05
C VAL A 54 20.99 -0.55 -8.97
N GLN A 55 20.07 -0.40 -8.01
CA GLN A 55 18.96 -1.32 -7.76
C GLN A 55 17.61 -0.80 -8.28
N SER A 56 17.49 0.48 -8.65
CA SER A 56 16.23 1.07 -9.12
C SER A 56 15.57 0.30 -10.27
N GLY A 57 16.36 -0.16 -11.24
CA GLY A 57 15.82 -0.97 -12.35
C GLY A 57 15.24 -2.32 -11.89
N ALA A 58 15.84 -2.96 -10.88
CA ALA A 58 15.33 -4.20 -10.31
C ALA A 58 14.08 -3.96 -9.47
N ALA A 59 14.06 -2.88 -8.69
CA ALA A 59 12.90 -2.45 -7.91
C ALA A 59 11.68 -2.18 -8.81
N PHE A 60 11.88 -1.42 -9.89
CA PHE A 60 10.81 -1.15 -10.84
C PHE A 60 10.25 -2.45 -11.45
N ARG A 61 11.14 -3.35 -11.90
CA ARG A 61 10.74 -4.66 -12.44
C ARG A 61 9.93 -5.51 -11.44
N MET A 62 10.32 -5.51 -10.17
CA MET A 62 9.62 -6.23 -9.10
C MET A 62 8.20 -5.69 -8.86
N ILE A 63 8.01 -4.37 -8.99
CA ILE A 63 6.69 -3.76 -8.84
C ILE A 63 5.81 -4.15 -10.03
N VAL A 64 6.28 -3.94 -11.25
CA VAL A 64 5.46 -4.13 -12.47
C VAL A 64 5.17 -5.61 -12.77
N ASN A 65 6.02 -6.54 -12.34
CA ASN A 65 5.78 -7.98 -12.52
C ASN A 65 4.95 -8.60 -11.37
N GLY A 66 4.53 -7.80 -10.38
CA GLY A 66 3.70 -8.24 -9.26
C GLY A 66 4.46 -8.93 -8.11
N SER A 67 5.77 -9.15 -8.22
CA SER A 67 6.57 -9.77 -7.16
C SER A 67 6.55 -8.97 -5.86
N PHE A 68 6.47 -7.64 -5.96
CA PHE A 68 6.26 -6.75 -4.81
C PHE A 68 5.02 -7.14 -4.01
N LEU A 69 3.88 -7.27 -4.70
CA LEU A 69 2.62 -7.61 -4.04
C LEU A 69 2.69 -9.01 -3.44
N GLU A 70 3.18 -10.00 -4.18
CA GLU A 70 3.22 -11.38 -3.69
C GLU A 70 4.12 -11.53 -2.46
N ASN A 71 5.25 -10.80 -2.39
CA ASN A 71 6.08 -10.74 -1.19
C ASN A 71 5.29 -10.22 0.01
N VAL A 72 4.61 -9.08 -0.14
CA VAL A 72 3.81 -8.48 0.94
C VAL A 72 2.67 -9.41 1.37
N LEU A 73 1.98 -10.04 0.43
CA LEU A 73 0.91 -11.00 0.73
C LEU A 73 1.43 -12.30 1.36
N ASN A 74 2.72 -12.61 1.25
CA ASN A 74 3.36 -13.74 1.93
C ASN A 74 3.99 -13.34 3.26
N GLY A 75 3.77 -12.10 3.72
CA GLY A 75 4.26 -11.59 5.00
C GLY A 75 5.64 -10.96 4.95
N HIS A 76 6.21 -10.79 3.76
CA HIS A 76 7.45 -10.04 3.54
C HIS A 76 7.10 -8.58 3.23
N TRP A 77 7.13 -7.73 4.27
CA TRP A 77 6.82 -6.30 4.19
C TRP A 77 8.00 -5.48 3.65
N ASP A 78 8.59 -5.96 2.56
CA ASP A 78 9.73 -5.37 1.90
C ASP A 78 9.25 -4.37 0.84
N LEU A 79 9.87 -3.20 0.77
CA LEU A 79 9.60 -2.27 -0.34
C LEU A 79 10.30 -2.70 -1.62
N LEU A 80 11.42 -3.42 -1.50
CA LEU A 80 12.30 -3.82 -2.61
C LEU A 80 12.85 -5.23 -2.36
N PRO A 81 13.49 -5.87 -3.35
CA PRO A 81 14.13 -7.17 -3.13
C PRO A 81 15.16 -7.09 -2.00
N GLY A 82 14.90 -7.79 -0.89
CA GLY A 82 15.80 -7.86 0.26
C GLY A 82 15.93 -6.56 1.07
N HIS A 83 15.06 -5.56 0.85
CA HIS A 83 15.07 -4.32 1.64
C HIS A 83 13.72 -4.16 2.36
N PRO A 84 13.70 -4.36 3.69
CA PRO A 84 12.49 -4.17 4.47
C PRO A 84 12.04 -2.71 4.39
N HIS A 85 10.75 -2.47 4.66
CA HIS A 85 10.26 -1.10 4.81
C HIS A 85 11.16 -0.31 5.79
N PRO A 86 11.66 0.89 5.44
CA PRO A 86 12.68 1.60 6.22
C PRO A 86 12.25 1.94 7.64
N ARG A 87 10.93 2.10 7.83
CA ARG A 87 10.27 2.32 9.13
C ARG A 87 9.76 1.03 9.80
N GLY A 88 10.04 -0.14 9.24
CA GLY A 88 9.58 -1.43 9.76
C GLY A 88 8.06 -1.62 9.77
N LEU A 89 7.32 -0.90 8.92
CA LEU A 89 5.85 -0.91 8.92
C LEU A 89 5.29 -2.19 8.33
N GLN A 90 4.14 -2.62 8.85
CA GLN A 90 3.43 -3.82 8.41
C GLN A 90 1.92 -3.57 8.37
N GLY A 91 1.18 -4.43 7.66
CA GLY A 91 -0.28 -4.39 7.63
C GLY A 91 -0.82 -3.04 7.15
N CYS A 92 -1.76 -2.47 7.90
CA CYS A 92 -2.35 -1.17 7.57
C CYS A 92 -1.31 -0.05 7.48
N GLN A 93 -0.38 0.04 8.43
CA GLN A 93 0.63 1.09 8.43
C GLN A 93 1.54 1.04 7.20
N PHE A 94 1.81 -0.17 6.68
CA PHE A 94 2.56 -0.34 5.44
C PHE A 94 1.75 0.17 4.24
N TRP A 95 0.52 -0.30 4.07
CA TRP A 95 -0.32 0.04 2.91
C TRP A 95 -0.75 1.51 2.87
N THR A 96 -0.81 2.19 4.02
CA THR A 96 -1.12 3.62 4.12
C THR A 96 0.13 4.49 4.31
N SER A 97 1.32 3.90 4.16
CA SER A 97 2.58 4.63 4.27
C SER A 97 2.75 5.61 3.09
N TRP A 98 3.48 6.71 3.33
CA TRP A 98 3.79 7.64 2.26
C TRP A 98 4.72 7.01 1.22
N GLU A 99 5.58 6.05 1.60
CA GLU A 99 6.48 5.34 0.70
C GLU A 99 5.69 4.52 -0.33
N VAL A 100 4.71 3.72 0.14
CA VAL A 100 3.85 2.95 -0.77
C VAL A 100 2.98 3.87 -1.62
N ALA A 101 2.43 4.95 -1.03
CA ALA A 101 1.64 5.90 -1.78
C ALA A 101 2.44 6.64 -2.86
N PHE A 102 3.70 6.96 -2.57
CA PHE A 102 4.62 7.62 -3.48
C PHE A 102 5.05 6.68 -4.62
N ILE A 103 5.44 5.44 -4.30
CA ILE A 103 5.84 4.44 -5.29
C ILE A 103 4.67 4.11 -6.23
N LEU A 104 3.48 3.86 -5.69
CA LEU A 104 2.33 3.41 -6.48
C LEU A 104 1.46 4.57 -7.00
N GLY A 105 1.75 5.81 -6.62
CA GLY A 105 0.96 6.99 -6.98
C GLY A 105 -0.51 6.91 -6.55
N VAL A 106 -0.81 6.21 -5.45
CA VAL A 106 -2.18 6.00 -4.96
C VAL A 106 -2.31 6.15 -3.46
N ASN A 107 -3.42 6.73 -3.03
CA ASN A 107 -3.82 6.75 -1.63
C ASN A 107 -4.84 5.64 -1.38
N PHE A 108 -4.43 4.56 -0.69
CA PHE A 108 -5.33 3.44 -0.40
C PHE A 108 -6.50 3.79 0.54
N CYS A 109 -6.42 4.90 1.25
CA CYS A 109 -7.50 5.41 2.08
C CYS A 109 -8.55 6.21 1.28
N SER A 110 -8.27 6.62 0.04
CA SER A 110 -9.26 7.26 -0.82
C SER A 110 -10.22 6.24 -1.45
N ALA A 111 -11.46 6.66 -1.72
CA ALA A 111 -12.50 5.84 -2.34
C ALA A 111 -12.59 6.04 -3.87
N GLU A 112 -11.60 6.67 -4.48
CA GLU A 112 -11.68 7.13 -5.88
C GLU A 112 -11.54 6.00 -6.91
N LYS A 113 -10.41 5.28 -6.90
CA LYS A 113 -10.04 4.35 -7.98
C LYS A 113 -10.33 2.89 -7.66
N PHE A 114 -10.42 2.58 -6.37
CA PHE A 114 -10.67 1.25 -5.85
C PHE A 114 -11.30 1.39 -4.46
N ARG A 115 -11.80 0.29 -3.90
CA ARG A 115 -12.42 0.32 -2.57
C ARG A 115 -11.41 0.79 -1.53
N SER A 116 -11.75 1.79 -0.74
CA SER A 116 -10.86 2.31 0.32
C SER A 116 -10.51 1.22 1.33
N LEU A 117 -9.31 1.33 1.91
CA LEU A 117 -8.88 0.55 3.07
C LEU A 117 -9.49 1.03 4.39
N ARG A 118 -10.20 2.16 4.45
CA ARG A 118 -10.86 2.66 5.68
C ARG A 118 -11.66 1.63 6.48
N PRO A 119 -12.40 0.67 5.87
CA PRO A 119 -13.09 -0.38 6.63
C PRO A 119 -12.14 -1.38 7.33
N TYR A 120 -10.93 -1.54 6.81
CA TYR A 120 -9.92 -2.49 7.31
C TYR A 120 -8.83 -1.80 8.14
N CYS A 121 -8.53 -0.54 7.82
CA CYS A 121 -7.44 0.28 8.35
C CYS A 121 -7.94 1.65 8.84
N PRO A 122 -8.98 1.70 9.70
CA PRO A 122 -9.56 2.97 10.10
C PRO A 122 -8.58 3.86 10.87
N THR A 123 -7.70 3.32 11.70
CA THR A 123 -6.74 4.13 12.47
C THR A 123 -5.64 4.66 11.56
N SER A 124 -5.06 3.80 10.72
CA SER A 124 -4.03 4.19 9.75
C SER A 124 -4.54 5.15 8.66
N CYS A 125 -5.85 5.11 8.36
CA CYS A 125 -6.50 6.04 7.44
C CYS A 125 -7.11 7.28 8.12
N ASP A 126 -6.84 7.48 9.41
CA ASP A 126 -7.37 8.60 10.21
C ASP A 126 -8.90 8.76 10.12
N CYS A 127 -9.60 7.64 10.22
CA CYS A 127 -11.06 7.62 10.18
C CYS A 127 -11.68 8.33 11.36
N HIS A 128 -12.63 9.21 11.05
CA HIS A 128 -13.55 9.79 12.02
C HIS A 128 -15.00 9.45 11.70
N ARG A 129 -15.87 9.60 12.70
CA ARG A 129 -17.32 9.37 12.58
C ARG A 129 -17.89 10.24 11.45
N GLY A 130 -18.76 9.63 10.65
CA GLY A 130 -19.40 10.29 9.51
C GLY A 130 -18.54 10.34 8.25
N MET A 131 -17.25 9.97 8.32
CA MET A 131 -16.42 9.85 7.13
C MET A 131 -16.84 8.65 6.28
N MET A 132 -16.88 8.84 4.96
CA MET A 132 -17.29 7.79 4.03
C MET A 132 -16.38 6.56 4.14
N GLN A 133 -17.02 5.37 4.21
CA GLN A 133 -16.37 4.04 4.36
C GLN A 133 -15.60 3.82 5.67
N CYS A 134 -15.70 4.74 6.64
CA CYS A 134 -15.19 4.51 7.98
C CYS A 134 -16.20 3.74 8.84
N PRO A 135 -15.74 2.90 9.79
CA PRO A 135 -16.62 2.27 10.77
C PRO A 135 -17.42 3.30 11.59
N PRO A 136 -18.70 3.05 11.89
CA PRO A 136 -19.53 3.99 12.65
C PRO A 136 -19.05 4.21 14.09
N LEU A 137 -18.30 3.25 14.63
CA LEU A 137 -17.73 3.31 15.99
C LEU A 137 -16.44 4.14 16.07
N CYS A 138 -15.98 4.76 14.98
CA CYS A 138 -14.84 5.67 15.04
C CYS A 138 -15.13 6.94 15.87
N PRO A 139 -14.09 7.53 16.48
CA PRO A 139 -14.24 8.77 17.25
C PRO A 139 -14.72 9.91 16.34
N ALA A 140 -15.27 10.97 16.94
CA ALA A 140 -15.52 12.20 16.20
C ALA A 140 -14.20 12.79 15.67
N ALA A 141 -14.29 13.64 14.63
CA ALA A 141 -13.13 14.38 14.14
C ALA A 141 -12.53 15.20 15.30
N ARG A 142 -11.19 15.21 15.39
CA ARG A 142 -10.47 16.00 16.39
C ARG A 142 -10.38 17.46 15.97
#